data_AF-A0A5C5ZIM7-F1
#
_entry.id   AF-A0A5C5ZIM7-F1
#
_cell.length_a   1.000
_cell.length_b   1.000
_cell.length_c   1.000
_cell.angle_alpha   90.00
_cell.angle_beta   90.00
_cell.angle_gamma   90.00
#
_symmetry.space_group_name_H-M   'P 1'
#
loop_
_entity.id
_entity.type
_entity.pdbx_description
1 polymer ?
#
loop_
_entity_poly.entity_id
_entity_poly.type
_entity_poly.pdbx_seq_one_letter_code
_entity_poly.pdbx_strand_id
1 'polypeptide(L)' 'MVCGHTSQKNGLPKVWEGWACIDTWPAGGEWLSCLDVETNELVQANQSGATRRFQLGASPPST' A
#
# COMPACT_ATOMS: atom_id res chain seq x y z
N MET A 1 12.64 5.48 5.20
CA MET A 1 11.58 6.41 5.66
C MET A 1 10.24 5.93 5.14
N VAL A 2 9.20 5.94 5.97
CA VAL A 2 7.81 5.70 5.56
C VAL A 2 7.05 7.01 5.66
N CYS A 3 6.28 7.37 4.63
CA CYS A 3 5.49 8.60 4.60
C CYS A 3 4.08 8.37 4.04
N GLY A 4 3.18 9.35 4.22
CA GLY A 4 1.80 9.31 3.73
C GLY A 4 1.35 10.68 3.20
N HIS A 5 2.13 11.27 2.28
CA HIS A 5 1.93 12.65 1.84
C HIS A 5 1.26 12.76 0.45
N THR A 6 1.85 12.14 -0.56
CA THR A 6 1.31 12.18 -1.93
C THR A 6 0.44 10.97 -2.16
N SER A 7 -0.85 11.18 -2.44
CA SER A 7 -1.80 10.09 -2.68
C SER A 7 -1.48 9.30 -3.94
N GLN A 8 -1.25 8.00 -3.77
CA GLN A 8 -1.05 7.03 -4.84
C GLN A 8 -2.40 6.45 -5.26
N LYS A 9 -3.02 7.07 -6.26
CA LYS A 9 -4.38 6.75 -6.73
C LYS A 9 -4.49 5.43 -7.50
N ASN A 10 -3.39 4.72 -7.71
CA ASN A 10 -3.39 3.36 -8.26
C ASN A 10 -3.51 2.29 -7.16
N GLY A 11 -3.66 2.71 -5.89
CA GLY A 11 -3.81 1.81 -4.76
C GLY A 11 -2.52 1.10 -4.35
N LEU A 12 -1.35 1.48 -4.88
CA LEU A 12 -0.06 0.84 -4.58
C LEU A 12 0.92 1.85 -3.95
N PRO A 13 1.72 1.44 -2.95
CA PRO A 13 2.76 2.30 -2.43
C PRO A 13 3.76 2.69 -3.52
N LYS A 14 4.27 3.93 -3.45
CA LYS A 14 5.41 4.34 -4.28
C LYS A 14 6.70 4.09 -3.51
N VAL A 15 7.59 3.32 -4.13
CA VAL A 15 8.81 2.82 -3.50
C VAL A 15 10.03 3.42 -4.21
N TRP A 16 10.98 3.87 -3.42
CA TRP A 16 12.32 4.27 -3.83
C TRP A 16 13.34 3.63 -2.90
N GLU A 17 14.62 3.71 -3.23
CA GLU A 17 15.69 3.21 -2.37
C GLU A 17 15.60 3.84 -0.97
N GLY A 18 15.32 3.02 0.04
CA GLY A 18 15.17 3.43 1.45
C GLY A 18 13.92 4.25 1.77
N TRP A 19 12.95 4.42 0.85
CA TRP A 19 11.76 5.25 1.03
C TRP A 19 10.48 4.59 0.50
N ALA A 20 9.38 4.71 1.24
CA ALA A 20 8.06 4.26 0.80
C ALA A 20 6.97 5.28 1.16
N CYS A 21 6.17 5.68 0.17
CA CYS A 21 4.93 6.41 0.41
C CYS A 21 3.76 5.43 0.42
N ILE A 22 3.11 5.25 1.58
CA ILE A 22 2.01 4.30 1.79
C ILE A 22 0.61 4.95 1.77
N ASP A 23 0.52 6.24 1.42
CA ASP A 23 -0.78 6.85 1.10
C ASP A 23 -1.30 6.28 -0.23
N THR A 24 -2.07 5.21 -0.13
CA THR A 24 -2.71 4.51 -1.26
C THR A 24 -4.15 4.96 -1.48
N TRP A 25 -4.44 6.21 -1.12
CA TRP A 25 -5.69 6.92 -1.35
C TRP A 25 -6.98 6.27 -0.78
N PRO A 26 -6.99 5.86 0.51
CA PRO A 26 -8.17 5.22 1.12
C PRO A 26 -9.40 6.12 1.12
N ALA A 27 -9.22 7.44 1.26
CA ALA A 27 -10.31 8.41 1.24
C ALA A 27 -10.98 8.55 -0.13
N GLY A 28 -10.30 8.17 -1.22
CA GLY A 28 -10.82 8.19 -2.58
C GLY A 28 -11.43 6.89 -3.07
N GLY A 29 -11.52 5.87 -2.21
CA GLY A 29 -12.09 4.56 -2.56
C GLY A 29 -11.07 3.48 -2.94
N GLU A 30 -9.77 3.78 -2.84
CA GLU A 30 -8.72 2.78 -3.03
C GLU A 30 -8.45 2.03 -1.71
N TRP A 31 -7.18 1.84 -1.34
CA TRP A 31 -6.76 0.94 -0.30
C TRP A 31 -6.18 1.71 0.90
N LEU A 32 -6.49 1.24 2.10
CA LEU A 32 -5.75 1.57 3.32
C LEU A 32 -4.56 0.61 3.44
N SER A 33 -3.34 1.14 3.56
CA SER A 33 -2.12 0.34 3.63
C SER A 33 -1.56 0.24 5.04
N CYS A 34 -1.08 -0.95 5.37
CA CYS A 34 -0.20 -1.24 6.50
C CYS A 34 1.07 -1.90 5.95
N LEU A 35 2.24 -1.41 6.38
CA LEU A 35 3.55 -1.93 6.00
C LEU A 35 4.26 -2.45 7.23
N ASP A 36 4.58 -3.75 7.24
CA ASP A 36 5.58 -4.32 8.12
C ASP A 36 6.97 -4.06 7.52
N VAL A 37 7.76 -3.24 8.20
CA VAL A 37 9.10 -2.83 7.74
C VAL A 37 10.18 -3.86 8.00
N GLU A 38 9.94 -4.84 8.88
CA GLU A 38 10.89 -5.93 9.13
C GLU A 38 10.82 -6.97 8.02
N THR A 39 9.60 -7.26 7.54
CA THR A 39 9.35 -8.31 6.53
C THR A 39 9.10 -7.77 5.13
N ASN A 40 9.01 -6.45 4.97
CA ASN A 40 8.52 -5.77 3.75
C ASN A 40 7.13 -6.22 3.30
N GLU A 41 6.32 -6.71 4.22
CA GLU A 41 5.00 -7.16 3.90
C GLU A 41 4.00 -6.01 3.92
N LEU A 42 3.20 -5.93 2.85
CA LEU A 42 2.11 -4.99 2.74
C LEU A 42 0.78 -5.72 2.91
N VAL A 43 -0.03 -5.21 3.83
CA VAL A 43 -1.44 -5.58 3.98
C VAL A 43 -2.29 -4.39 3.60
N GLN A 44 -3.31 -4.63 2.78
CA GLN A 44 -4.26 -3.62 2.36
C GLN A 44 -5.70 -4.05 2.59
N ALA A 45 -6.54 -3.08 2.94
CA ALA A 45 -7.99 -3.23 3.06
C ALA A 45 -8.70 -2.09 2.31
N ASN A 46 -9.90 -2.32 1.80
CA ASN A 46 -10.70 -1.28 1.13
C ASN A 46 -12.11 -1.15 1.73
N GLN A 47 -12.89 -0.20 1.22
CA GLN A 47 -14.23 0.09 1.73
C GLN A 47 -15.27 -1.01 1.42
N SER A 48 -14.99 -1.92 0.48
CA SER A 48 -15.85 -3.09 0.22
C SER A 48 -15.57 -4.27 1.15
N GLY A 49 -14.62 -4.12 2.08
CA GLY A 49 -14.22 -5.17 3.02
C GLY A 49 -13.24 -6.19 2.43
N ALA A 50 -12.73 -5.97 1.22
CA ALA A 50 -11.71 -6.84 0.63
C ALA A 50 -10.35 -6.59 1.29
N THR A 51 -9.54 -7.64 1.38
CA THR A 51 -8.16 -7.57 1.87
C THR A 51 -7.21 -8.21 0.87
N ARG A 52 -5.97 -7.70 0.81
CA ARG A 52 -4.89 -8.29 0.02
C ARG A 52 -3.56 -8.15 0.73
N ARG A 53 -2.67 -9.12 0.49
CA ARG A 53 -1.35 -9.21 1.13
C ARG A 53 -0.30 -9.54 0.08
N PHE A 54 0.78 -8.77 0.04
CA PHE A 54 1.86 -8.91 -0.94
C PHE A 54 3.14 -8.24 -0.44
N GLN A 55 4.25 -8.45 -1.14
CA GLN A 55 5.54 -7.85 -0.79
C GLN A 55 5.63 -6.40 -1.32
N LEU A 56 6.27 -5.51 -0.57
CA LEU A 56 6.49 -4.13 -0.97
C LEU A 56 7.26 -4.08 -2.31
N GLY A 57 6.70 -3.36 -3.28
CA GLY A 57 7.26 -3.28 -4.64
C GLY A 57 6.83 -4.41 -5.58
N ALA A 58 6.13 -5.43 -5.09
CA ALA A 58 5.49 -6.44 -5.92
C ALA A 58 4.07 -6.01 -6.32
N SER A 59 3.50 -6.73 -7.31
CA SER A 59 2.08 -6.60 -7.64
C SER A 59 1.23 -7.44 -6.67
N PRO A 60 0.03 -6.95 -6.29
CA PRO A 60 -0.92 -7.75 -5.53
C PRO A 60 -1.37 -8.96 -6.36
N PRO A 61 -1.74 -10.07 -5.71
CA PRO A 61 -2.27 -11.24 -6.40
C PRO A 61 -3.51 -10.86 -7.21
N SER A 62 -3.63 -11.42 -8.42
CA SER A 62 -4.85 -11.34 -9.23
C SER A 62 -5.96 -12.05 -8.46
N THR A 63 -6.99 -11.29 -8.08
CA THR A 63 -8.24 -11.82 -7.50
C THR A 63 -9.00 -12.66 -8.51
#